data_AF-A0A520MAU4-F1
#
_entry.id   AF-A0A520MAU4-F1
#
_cell.length_a   1.000
_cell.length_b   1.000
_cell.length_c   1.000
_cell.angle_alpha   90.00
_cell.angle_beta   90.00
_cell.angle_gamma   90.00
#
_symmetry.space_group_name_H-M   'P 1'
#
loop_
_entity.id
_entity.type
_entity.pdbx_description
1 polymer ?
#
loop_
_entity_poly.entity_id
_entity_poly.type
_entity_poly.pdbx_seq_one_letter_code
_entity_poly.pdbx_strand_id
1 'polypeptide(L)' 'YDSLLAKIITMANSRSACIKRMKSALDEFFVEGIDTNHSLHQDLMNDKVFIENKHTINYLENEFLKDYD' A
#
# COMPACT_ATOMS: atom_id res chain seq x y z
N TYR A 1 -7.60 19.85 -10.67
CA TYR A 1 -6.56 19.53 -9.67
C TYR A 1 -6.19 18.06 -9.82
N ASP A 2 -5.18 17.61 -9.09
CA ASP A 2 -4.81 16.21 -8.94
C ASP A 2 -5.87 15.46 -8.10
N SER A 3 -6.02 14.16 -8.34
CA SER A 3 -6.82 13.21 -7.56
C SER A 3 -6.26 12.90 -6.16
N LEU A 4 -5.04 13.32 -5.84
CA LEU A 4 -4.40 13.08 -4.53
C LEU A 4 -5.17 13.71 -3.37
N LEU A 5 -5.59 12.86 -2.42
CA LEU A 5 -6.28 13.28 -1.19
C LEU A 5 -5.32 13.49 -0.01
N ALA A 6 -4.42 12.54 0.24
CA ALA A 6 -3.57 12.54 1.42
C ALA A 6 -2.27 11.73 1.19
N LYS A 7 -1.28 11.93 2.06
CA LYS A 7 -0.05 11.13 2.14
C LYS A 7 0.10 10.54 3.54
N ILE A 8 0.08 9.23 3.66
CA ILE A 8 0.30 8.51 4.92
C ILE A 8 1.76 8.10 4.98
N ILE A 9 2.46 8.49 6.05
CA ILE A 9 3.90 8.25 6.23
C ILE A 9 4.12 7.58 7.58
N THR A 10 4.76 6.41 7.57
CA THR A 10 5.17 5.72 8.79
C THR A 10 6.69 5.63 8.88
N MET A 11 7.21 5.62 10.10
CA MET A 11 8.65 5.49 10.37
C MET A 11 8.86 4.42 11.44
N ALA A 12 9.91 3.61 11.32
CA ALA A 12 10.33 2.65 12.34
C ALA A 12 11.81 2.29 12.17
N ASN A 13 12.38 1.60 13.16
CA ASN A 13 13.80 1.19 13.15
C ASN A 13 14.12 0.04 12.19
N SER A 14 13.10 -0.64 11.63
CA SER A 14 13.26 -1.68 10.62
C SER A 14 12.16 -1.59 9.57
N ARG A 15 12.44 -2.09 8.37
CA ARG A 15 11.46 -2.15 7.26
C ARG A 15 10.22 -2.95 7.66
N SER A 16 10.41 -4.10 8.30
CA SER A 16 9.31 -4.95 8.78
C SER A 16 8.43 -4.24 9.81
N ALA A 17 9.02 -3.51 10.76
CA ALA A 17 8.27 -2.72 11.72
C ALA A 17 7.55 -1.54 11.07
N CYS A 18 8.15 -0.93 10.04
CA CYS A 18 7.55 0.16 9.28
C CYS A 18 6.33 -0.32 8.50
N ILE A 19 6.43 -1.45 7.81
CA ILE A 19 5.28 -2.08 7.13
C ILE A 19 4.18 -2.41 8.11
N LYS A 20 4.52 -2.97 9.28
CA LYS A 20 3.52 -3.28 10.32
C LYS A 20 2.77 -2.02 10.78
N ARG A 21 3.49 -0.90 10.97
CA ARG A 21 2.87 0.40 11.28
C ARG A 21 2.00 0.91 10.14
N MET A 22 2.44 0.77 8.89
CA MET A 22 1.66 1.19 7.72
C MET A 22 0.36 0.40 7.60
N LYS A 23 0.39 -0.92 7.85
CA LYS A 23 -0.84 -1.74 7.89
C LYS A 23 -1.84 -1.20 8.90
N SER A 24 -1.43 -0.98 10.15
CA SER A 24 -2.30 -0.37 11.17
C SER A 24 -2.78 1.03 10.79
N ALA A 25 -1.92 1.86 10.20
CA ALA A 25 -2.29 3.21 9.77
C ALA A 25 -3.32 3.20 8.63
N LEU A 26 -3.26 2.22 7.72
CA LEU A 26 -4.26 2.03 6.69
C LEU A 26 -5.55 1.45 7.29
N ASP A 27 -5.48 0.47 8.20
CA ASP A 27 -6.67 -0.11 8.85
C ASP A 27 -7.49 0.92 9.65
N GLU A 28 -6.84 1.99 10.13
CA GLU A 28 -7.48 3.12 10.84
C GLU A 28 -7.85 4.29 9.90
N PHE A 29 -7.52 4.22 8.61
CA PHE A 29 -7.80 5.29 7.64
C PHE A 29 -9.12 5.05 6.91
N PHE A 30 -10.14 5.84 7.26
CA PHE A 30 -11.47 5.77 6.67
C PHE A 30 -11.75 6.95 5.75
N VAL A 31 -12.25 6.65 4.55
CA VAL A 31 -12.75 7.65 3.59
C VAL A 31 -14.13 7.20 3.14
N GLU A 32 -15.11 8.10 3.22
CA GLU A 32 -16.50 7.83 2.84
C GLU A 32 -16.93 8.79 1.72
N GLY A 33 -17.84 8.32 0.85
CA GLY A 33 -18.49 9.13 -0.18
C GLY A 33 -17.75 9.25 -1.51
N ILE A 34 -16.55 8.68 -1.63
CA ILE A 34 -15.77 8.61 -2.88
C ILE A 34 -15.01 7.30 -2.98
N ASP A 35 -14.78 6.84 -4.21
CA ASP A 35 -13.88 5.72 -4.46
C ASP A 35 -12.43 6.15 -4.26
N THR A 36 -11.64 5.27 -3.65
CA THR A 36 -10.21 5.49 -3.39
C THR A 36 -9.40 4.26 -3.72
N ASN A 37 -8.09 4.44 -3.88
CA ASN A 37 -7.13 3.34 -4.01
C ASN A 37 -6.69 2.75 -2.65
N HIS A 38 -7.51 2.93 -1.61
CA HIS A 38 -7.17 2.50 -0.25
C HIS A 38 -6.92 0.99 -0.14
N SER A 39 -7.85 0.16 -0.64
CA SER A 39 -7.73 -1.30 -0.60
C SER A 39 -6.50 -1.80 -1.35
N LEU A 40 -6.21 -1.19 -2.51
CA LEU A 40 -5.01 -1.50 -3.29
C LEU A 40 -3.73 -1.31 -2.45
N HIS A 41 -3.66 -0.23 -1.66
CA HIS A 41 -2.53 0.00 -0.77
C HIS A 41 -2.47 -0.99 0.40
N GLN A 42 -3.62 -1.42 0.95
CA GLN A 42 -3.66 -2.46 1.99
C GLN A 42 -3.14 -3.80 1.46
N ASP A 43 -3.58 -4.22 0.28
CA ASP A 43 -3.17 -5.47 -0.33
C ASP A 43 -1.70 -5.46 -0.73
N LEU A 44 -1.20 -4.34 -1.25
CA LEU A 44 0.23 -4.17 -1.55
C LEU A 44 1.10 -4.31 -0.29
N MET A 45 0.62 -3.84 0.87
CA MET A 45 1.36 -4.02 2.14
C MET A 45 1.38 -5.47 2.61
N ASN A 46 0.46 -6.31 2.14
CA ASN A 46 0.38 -7.73 2.42
C ASN A 46 1.14 -8.61 1.41
N ASP A 47 1.49 -8.07 0.25
CA ASP A 47 2.19 -8.81 -0.79
C ASP A 47 3.61 -9.23 -0.41
N LYS A 48 3.97 -10.47 -0.77
CA LYS A 48 5.29 -11.05 -0.45
C LYS A 48 6.42 -10.41 -1.23
N VAL A 49 6.24 -10.12 -2.53
CA VAL A 49 7.25 -9.47 -3.37
C VAL A 49 7.54 -8.06 -2.85
N PHE A 50 6.51 -7.34 -2.40
CA PHE A 50 6.66 -6.05 -1.74
C PHE A 50 7.35 -6.18 -0.37
N ILE A 51 6.93 -7.13 0.48
CA ILE A 51 7.53 -7.35 1.81
C ILE A 51 9.00 -7.78 1.72
N GLU A 52 9.36 -8.61 0.75
CA GLU A 52 10.73 -9.09 0.54
C GLU A 52 11.61 -8.11 -0.24
N ASN A 53 11.06 -6.97 -0.67
CA ASN A 53 11.78 -5.94 -1.43
C ASN A 53 12.35 -6.46 -2.76
N LYS A 54 11.58 -7.31 -3.47
CA LYS A 54 11.95 -7.93 -4.75
C LYS A 54 11.21 -7.32 -5.96
N HIS A 55 10.44 -6.26 -5.76
CA HIS A 55 9.66 -5.61 -6.80
C HIS A 55 10.54 -4.79 -7.76
N THR A 56 10.12 -4.73 -9.03
CA THR A 56 10.74 -3.91 -10.09
C THR A 56 9.91 -2.64 -10.32
N ILE A 57 10.38 -1.73 -11.19
CA ILE A 57 9.63 -0.52 -11.55
C ILE A 57 8.29 -0.81 -12.24
N ASN A 58 8.15 -1.98 -12.87
CA ASN A 58 6.93 -2.38 -13.58
C ASN A 58 6.12 -3.42 -12.79
N TYR A 59 6.51 -3.70 -11.55
CA TYR A 59 5.91 -4.76 -10.73
C TYR A 59 4.41 -4.58 -10.53
N LEU A 60 3.95 -3.34 -10.32
CA LEU A 60 2.53 -3.07 -10.10
C LEU A 60 1.67 -3.55 -11.28
N GLU A 61 2.04 -3.16 -12.50
CA GLU A 61 1.28 -3.46 -13.72
C GLU A 61 1.49 -4.91 -14.20
N ASN A 62 2.72 -5.42 -14.10
CA ASN A 62 3.10 -6.68 -14.73
C ASN A 62 2.97 -7.90 -13.83
N GLU A 63 2.87 -7.72 -12.52
CA GLU A 63 2.88 -8.81 -11.55
C GLU A 63 1.70 -8.66 -10.58
N PHE A 64 1.63 -7.56 -9.82
CA PHE A 64 0.64 -7.41 -8.76
C PHE A 64 -0.81 -7.33 -9.27
N LEU A 65 -1.07 -6.45 -10.24
CA LEU A 65 -2.43 -6.21 -10.73
C LEU A 65 -2.99 -7.33 -11.60
N LYS A 66 -2.16 -8.27 -12.07
CA LYS A 66 -2.65 -9.42 -12.86
C LYS A 66 -3.46 -10.40 -12.02
N ASP A 67 -3.14 -10.46 -10.73
CA ASP A 67 -3.77 -11.35 -9.75
C ASP A 67 -4.75 -10.58 -8.84
N TYR A 68 -5.02 -9.31 -9.13
CA TYR A 68 -5.85 -8.40 -8.34
C TYR A 68 -7.23 -8.25 -9.02
N ASP A 69 -8.25 -8.90 -8.46
CA ASP A 69 -9.66 -8.79 -8.88
C ASP A 69 -10.41 -7.68 -8.11
#